data_AF-A0A7D5GBW5-F1
#
_entry.id   AF-A0A7D5GBW5-F1
#
_cell.length_a   1.000
_cell.length_b   1.000
_cell.length_c   1.000
_cell.angle_alpha   90.00
_cell.angle_beta   90.00
_cell.angle_gamma   90.00
#
_symmetry.space_group_name_H-M   'P 1'
#
loop_
_entity.id
_entity.type
_entity.pdbx_description
1 polymer ?
#
loop_
_entity_poly.entity_id
_entity_poly.type
_entity_poly.pdbx_seq_one_letter_code
_entity_poly.pdbx_strand_id
1 'polypeptide(L)' 'MNERNYRVVSEVRSNGDLLDVPSDAHDVTIEPLGQPGLVRVTYLSPVREIEFTDGGEDGGTDADDDRPTYLA' A
#
# COMPACT_ATOMS: atom_id res chain seq x y z
N MET A 1 -15.65 9.43 17.94
CA MET A 1 -15.72 9.65 16.48
C MET A 1 -14.49 8.96 15.91
N ASN A 2 -14.65 7.94 15.07
CA ASN A 2 -13.49 7.28 14.47
C ASN A 2 -12.84 8.28 13.49
N GLU A 3 -11.64 8.72 13.81
CA GLU A 3 -10.85 9.60 12.94
C GLU A 3 -10.49 8.80 11.68
N ARG A 4 -11.10 9.15 10.54
CA ARG A 4 -10.75 8.54 9.26
C ARG A 4 -9.42 9.13 8.80
N ASN A 5 -8.39 8.30 8.74
CA ASN A 5 -7.09 8.66 8.22
C ASN A 5 -7.09 8.64 6.69
N TYR A 6 -6.59 9.70 6.08
CA TYR A 6 -6.42 9.82 4.62
C TYR A 6 -4.97 10.15 4.28
N ARG A 7 -4.52 9.64 3.13
CA ARG A 7 -3.28 10.08 2.49
C ARG A 7 -3.61 10.88 1.23
N VAL A 8 -2.86 11.95 0.98
CA VAL A 8 -2.95 12.71 -0.27
C VAL A 8 -2.13 11.97 -1.32
N VAL A 9 -2.75 11.66 -2.46
CA VAL A 9 -2.10 11.10 -3.64
C VAL A 9 -2.15 12.14 -4.74
N SER A 10 -1.02 12.39 -5.42
CA SER A 10 -0.93 13.32 -6.55
C SER A 10 -0.06 12.70 -7.64
N GLU A 11 -0.66 12.43 -8.80
CA GLU A 11 -0.04 11.67 -9.88
C GLU A 11 -0.21 12.41 -11.22
N VAL A 12 0.83 12.40 -12.05
CA VAL A 12 0.77 12.95 -13.41
C VAL A 12 0.41 11.84 -14.38
N ARG A 13 -0.58 12.09 -15.24
CA ARG A 13 -1.10 11.14 -16.22
C ARG A 13 -1.15 11.75 -17.61
N SER A 14 -0.90 10.91 -18.61
CA SER A 14 -1.02 11.29 -20.01
C SER A 14 -2.43 10.97 -20.53
N ASN A 15 -2.80 11.55 -21.65
CA ASN A 15 -4.03 11.16 -22.34
C ASN A 15 -4.00 9.66 -22.69
N GLY A 16 -5.04 8.93 -22.27
CA GLY A 16 -5.18 7.49 -22.48
C GLY A 16 -4.56 6.62 -21.38
N ASP A 17 -3.85 7.19 -20.41
CA ASP A 17 -3.42 6.45 -19.22
C ASP A 17 -4.64 6.02 -18.37
N LEU A 18 -4.62 4.78 -17.91
CA LEU A 18 -5.56 4.32 -16.89
C LEU A 18 -5.03 4.68 -15.51
N LEU A 19 -5.88 5.32 -14.70
CA LEU A 19 -5.61 5.60 -13.30
C LEU A 19 -6.61 4.83 -12.43
N ASP A 20 -6.09 3.98 -11.56
CA ASP A 20 -6.89 3.24 -10.59
C ASP A 20 -7.08 4.10 -9.33
N VAL A 21 -8.26 4.71 -9.21
CA VAL A 21 -8.64 5.51 -8.04
C VAL A 21 -9.53 4.65 -7.14
N PRO A 22 -9.23 4.50 -5.84
CA PRO A 22 -10.08 3.77 -4.91
C PRO A 22 -11.52 4.29 -4.93
N SER A 23 -12.51 3.40 -4.84
CA SER A 23 -13.94 3.75 -4.82
C SER A 23 -14.34 4.69 -3.69
N ASP A 24 -13.58 4.63 -2.59
CA ASP A 24 -13.72 5.38 -1.36
C ASP A 24 -12.76 6.58 -1.28
N ALA A 25 -12.18 6.99 -2.42
CA ALA A 25 -11.40 8.22 -2.52
C ALA A 25 -12.30 9.46 -2.46
N HIS A 26 -11.75 10.54 -1.90
CA HIS A 26 -12.43 11.83 -1.77
C HIS A 26 -11.61 12.97 -2.38
N ASP A 27 -12.26 14.13 -2.58
CA ASP A 27 -11.63 15.37 -3.05
C ASP A 27 -10.77 15.19 -4.31
N VAL A 28 -11.30 14.48 -5.31
CA VAL A 28 -10.60 14.26 -6.58
C VAL A 28 -10.55 15.57 -7.37
N THR A 29 -9.35 16.03 -7.67
CA THR A 29 -9.08 17.20 -8.52
C THR A 29 -8.21 16.81 -9.71
N ILE A 30 -8.48 17.44 -10.84
CA ILE A 30 -7.73 17.23 -12.09
C ILE A 30 -7.26 18.60 -12.58
N GLU A 31 -5.96 18.78 -12.69
CA GLU A 31 -5.33 20.03 -13.09
C GLU A 31 -4.56 19.81 -14.40
N PRO A 32 -4.81 20.60 -15.47
CA PRO A 32 -4.00 20.53 -16.66
C PRO A 32 -2.58 20.98 -16.33
N LEU A 33 -1.59 20.24 -16.82
CA LEU A 33 -0.22 20.73 -16.81
C LEU A 33 -0.01 21.60 -18.04
N GLY A 34 0.89 22.58 -17.96
CA GLY A 34 1.19 23.49 -19.08
C GLY A 34 1.74 22.80 -20.35
N GLN A 35 1.89 21.48 -20.32
CA GLN A 35 2.17 20.64 -21.47
C GLN A 35 0.89 19.96 -21.99
N PRO A 36 0.68 19.97 -23.32
CA PRO A 36 -0.49 19.34 -23.92
C PRO A 36 -0.49 17.83 -23.65
N GLY A 37 -1.67 17.31 -23.31
CA GLY A 37 -1.88 15.88 -23.08
C GLY A 37 -1.45 15.38 -21.71
N LEU A 38 -1.00 16.25 -20.80
CA LEU A 38 -0.66 15.90 -19.42
C LEU A 38 -1.61 16.55 -18.42
N VAL A 39 -2.05 15.77 -17.44
CA VAL A 39 -2.86 16.22 -16.31
C VAL A 39 -2.23 15.74 -15.01
N ARG A 40 -2.43 16.51 -13.93
CA ARG A 40 -2.17 16.06 -12.56
C ARG A 40 -3.50 15.70 -11.92
N VAL A 41 -3.61 14.50 -11.42
CA VAL A 41 -4.77 14.02 -10.66
C VAL A 41 -4.39 13.94 -9.20
N THR A 42 -5.14 14.62 -8.33
CA THR A 42 -4.91 14.62 -6.88
C THR A 42 -6.17 14.11 -6.17
N TYR A 43 -6.02 13.25 -5.17
CA TYR A 43 -7.15 12.70 -4.41
C TYR A 43 -6.74 12.29 -2.99
N LEU A 44 -7.72 12.20 -2.09
CA LEU A 44 -7.57 11.66 -0.74
C LEU A 44 -7.90 10.17 -0.76
N SER A 45 -6.89 9.34 -0.49
CA SER A 45 -7.02 7.88 -0.40
C SER A 45 -7.14 7.45 1.06
N PRO A 46 -8.17 6.68 1.44
CA PRO A 46 -8.33 6.21 2.81
C PRO A 46 -7.20 5.27 3.21
N VAL A 47 -6.66 5.47 4.41
CA VAL A 47 -5.66 4.57 5.00
C VAL A 47 -6.42 3.53 5.83
N ARG A 48 -6.33 2.26 5.42
CA ARG A 48 -6.84 1.14 6.22
C ARG A 48 -5.71 0.68 7.13
N GLU A 49 -5.89 0.81 8.44
CA GLU A 49 -5.02 0.18 9.42
C GLU A 49 -5.29 -1.32 9.37
N ILE A 50 -4.27 -2.11 9.04
CA ILE A 50 -4.33 -3.56 9.12
C ILE A 50 -3.92 -3.93 10.54
N GLU A 51 -4.87 -4.36 11.35
CA GLU A 51 -4.58 -4.94 12.65
C GLU A 51 -3.90 -6.30 12.43
N PHE A 52 -2.61 -6.39 12.76
CA PHE A 52 -1.94 -7.67 12.83
C PHE A 52 -2.50 -8.42 14.04
N THR A 53 -3.30 -9.46 13.79
CA THR A 53 -3.66 -10.41 14.85
C THR A 53 -2.42 -11.24 15.13
N ASP A 54 -1.88 -11.12 16.35
CA ASP A 54 -0.79 -11.97 16.84
C ASP A 54 -1.28 -13.43 16.84
N GLY A 55 -0.99 -14.12 15.73
CA GLY A 55 -1.42 -15.48 15.47
C GLY A 55 -0.44 -16.46 16.10
N GLY A 56 -0.65 -16.75 17.38
CA GLY A 56 -0.26 -17.97 18.11
C GLY A 56 1.00 -18.71 17.67
N GLU A 57 2.10 -18.48 18.37
CA GLU A 57 3.28 -19.34 18.34
C GLU A 57 3.15 -20.46 19.41
N ASP A 58 2.27 -21.43 19.15
CA ASP A 58 2.34 -22.77 19.77
C ASP A 58 2.96 -23.71 18.73
N GLY A 59 4.28 -23.60 18.55
CA GLY A 59 5.06 -24.37 17.59
C GLY A 59 6.26 -25.03 18.27
N GLY A 60 5.99 -26.01 19.15
CA GLY A 60 7.03 -26.89 19.65
C GLY A 60 7.80 -27.53 18.50
N THR A 61 9.10 -27.24 18.41
CA THR A 61 10.03 -28.03 17.61
C THR A 61 11.05 -28.62 18.57
N ASP A 62 10.85 -29.90 18.87
CA ASP A 62 11.87 -30.80 19.35
C ASP A 62 13.04 -30.72 18.35
N ALA A 63 14.08 -30.00 18.73
CA ALA A 63 15.29 -29.89 17.94
C ALA A 63 16.04 -31.22 18.06
N ASP A 64 15.71 -32.15 17.16
CA ASP A 64 16.53 -33.29 16.81
C ASP A 64 17.92 -32.76 16.40
N ASP A 65 18.92 -33.05 17.23
CA ASP A 65 20.33 -32.66 17.12
C ASP A 65 20.98 -33.37 15.93
N ASP A 66 20.64 -33.00 14.70
CA ASP A 66 21.40 -33.40 13.51
C ASP A 66 22.57 -32.42 13.32
N ARG A 67 23.64 -32.64 14.07
CA ARG A 67 24.92 -31.94 13.84
C ARG A 67 25.69 -32.66 12.72
N PRO A 68 25.98 -32.01 11.58
CA PRO A 68 26.92 -32.59 10.63
C PRO A 68 28.35 -32.51 11.20
N THR A 69 28.96 -33.67 11.48
CA THR A 69 30.41 -33.76 11.74
C THR A 69 31.19 -33.41 10.48
N TYR A 70 31.82 -32.24 10.46
CA TYR A 70 32.89 -31.96 9.52
C TYR A 70 34.14 -32.74 9.95
N LEU A 71 34.58 -33.70 9.14
CA LEU A 71 35.90 -34.32 9.26
C LEU A 71 36.97 -33.29 8.87
N ALA A 72 37.97 -33.12 9.72
CA ALA A 72 39.21 -32.40 9.46
C ALA A 72 40.37 -33.39 9.29
#